data_AF-A0A8S2WL79-F1
#
_entry.id   AF-A0A8S2WL79-F1
#
_cell.length_a   1.000
_cell.length_b   1.000
_cell.length_c   1.000
_cell.angle_alpha   90.00
_cell.angle_beta   90.00
_cell.angle_gamma   90.00
#
_symmetry.space_group_name_H-M   'P 1'
#
loop_
_entity.id
_entity.type
_entity.pdbx_description
1 polymer ?
#
loop_
_entity_poly.entity_id
_entity_poly.type
_entity_poly.pdbx_seq_one_letter_code
_entity_poly.pdbx_strand_id
1 'polypeptide(L)'
;MAFAENIPLNFNIISWDTISSYLKENIQIKRSDNWLQLLNERVANSHRELARSTPAIDKYMQWVRSRGNNIKAGSKSIPSSILGPKIIAGEIIDVRISCRGPDDALYDRDEQLRQRLPRGCTLIQCRLQDEAQPRLDFGLFALRKFSGGLGDDDDREDDNQAWLRYFLEHPRTASQIICTKKVNGEACHLSCISLPPDNRLFLIAGSKNVHLCFRSHSDIAMYGNDSTYNYASSFCHTILDTLSAMPDQGSKLLNFLSLTRYTAVFEILNYSHQHVVNLSYLKNEKNRSELKFITFAQVPHDFEQAVTNLCALPPDYGIEIARSLHLSTTDYDIIENQSHFLNAYLTSIKYRHECEG
;
A
#
# COMPACT_ATOMS: atom_id res chain seq x y z
N MET A 1 1.28 -32.33 8.27
CA MET A 1 2.03 -31.66 7.20
C MET A 1 3.41 -31.36 7.75
N ALA A 2 4.47 -31.83 7.08
CA ALA A 2 5.84 -31.48 7.45
C ALA A 2 6.01 -29.97 7.30
N PHE A 3 6.48 -29.31 8.35
CA PHE A 3 6.70 -27.87 8.36
C PHE A 3 7.80 -27.56 7.34
N ALA A 4 7.46 -26.77 6.30
CA ALA A 4 8.48 -26.22 5.42
C ALA A 4 9.46 -25.43 6.29
N GLU A 5 10.75 -25.78 6.22
CA GLU A 5 11.79 -24.98 6.86
C GLU A 5 11.65 -23.53 6.38
N ASN A 6 11.63 -22.57 7.30
CA ASN A 6 11.55 -21.15 6.97
C ASN A 6 12.80 -20.77 6.17
N ILE A 7 12.69 -20.76 4.84
CA ILE A 7 13.76 -20.32 3.95
C ILE A 7 13.96 -18.81 4.21
N PRO A 8 15.18 -18.37 4.57
CA PRO A 8 15.45 -16.96 4.78
C PRO A 8 15.15 -16.15 3.54
N LEU A 9 14.50 -14.98 3.71
CA LEU A 9 14.27 -14.07 2.60
C LEU A 9 15.58 -13.55 2.04
N ASN A 10 15.70 -13.61 0.72
CA ASN A 10 16.83 -13.07 0.01
C ASN A 10 16.62 -11.56 -0.26
N PHE A 11 17.40 -10.73 0.43
CA PHE A 11 17.42 -9.27 0.27
C PHE A 11 18.50 -8.80 -0.73
N ASN A 12 19.02 -9.69 -1.57
CA ASN A 12 19.93 -9.30 -2.64
C ASN A 12 19.23 -8.38 -3.64
N ILE A 13 20.00 -7.41 -4.14
CA ILE A 13 19.52 -6.49 -5.16
C ILE A 13 19.44 -7.23 -6.50
N ILE A 14 18.28 -7.18 -7.13
CA ILE A 14 18.01 -7.72 -8.47
C ILE A 14 17.83 -6.54 -9.42
N SER A 15 18.43 -6.60 -10.61
CA SER A 15 18.30 -5.53 -11.59
C SER A 15 16.88 -5.43 -12.15
N TRP A 16 16.52 -4.24 -12.63
CA TRP A 16 15.25 -4.04 -13.32
C TRP A 16 15.12 -4.92 -14.58
N ASP A 17 16.20 -5.14 -15.32
CA ASP A 17 16.17 -5.99 -16.53
C ASP A 17 15.76 -7.44 -16.20
N THR A 18 16.25 -7.98 -15.09
CA THR A 18 15.85 -9.32 -14.64
C THR A 18 14.39 -9.37 -14.23
N ILE A 19 13.90 -8.35 -13.48
CA ILE A 19 12.50 -8.30 -13.03
C ILE A 19 11.55 -8.10 -14.21
N SER A 20 11.84 -7.12 -15.07
CA SER A 20 11.01 -6.82 -16.23
C SER A 20 10.94 -7.98 -17.22
N SER A 21 12.05 -8.70 -17.45
CA SER A 21 12.05 -9.92 -18.27
C SER A 21 11.14 -10.99 -17.68
N TYR A 22 11.26 -11.26 -16.38
CA TYR A 22 10.39 -12.20 -15.68
C TYR A 22 8.91 -11.81 -15.80
N LEU A 23 8.57 -10.55 -15.52
CA LEU A 23 7.19 -10.07 -15.60
C LEU A 23 6.63 -10.22 -17.02
N LYS A 24 7.43 -9.91 -18.04
CA LYS A 24 7.02 -10.02 -19.45
C LYS A 24 6.69 -11.45 -19.88
N GLU A 25 7.35 -12.44 -19.27
CA GLU A 25 7.12 -13.86 -19.55
C GLU A 25 5.94 -14.45 -18.77
N ASN A 26 5.55 -13.86 -17.63
CA ASN A 26 4.62 -14.48 -16.67
C ASN A 26 3.29 -13.73 -16.48
N ILE A 27 3.17 -12.50 -16.98
CA ILE A 27 1.94 -11.72 -16.87
C ILE A 27 0.96 -12.10 -17.99
N GLN A 28 -0.31 -12.29 -17.64
CA GLN A 28 -1.39 -12.60 -18.57
C GLN A 28 -2.45 -11.50 -18.57
N ILE A 29 -2.11 -10.32 -19.13
CA ILE A 29 -3.04 -9.20 -19.22
C ILE A 29 -3.93 -9.34 -20.47
N LYS A 30 -5.23 -9.11 -20.30
CA LYS A 30 -6.25 -9.24 -21.35
C LYS A 30 -6.34 -8.04 -22.31
N ARG A 31 -5.76 -6.88 -21.95
CA ARG A 31 -5.79 -5.63 -22.73
C ARG A 31 -4.37 -5.16 -23.09
N SER A 32 -4.23 -3.97 -23.70
CA SER A 32 -2.98 -3.53 -24.34
C SER A 32 -1.72 -3.62 -23.46
N ASP A 33 -0.57 -3.91 -24.09
CA ASP A 33 0.73 -4.11 -23.44
C ASP A 33 1.42 -2.83 -22.93
N ASN A 34 0.68 -1.74 -22.69
CA ASN A 34 1.29 -0.49 -22.22
C ASN A 34 1.76 -0.55 -20.75
N TRP A 35 1.41 -1.59 -20.00
CA TRP A 35 1.80 -1.77 -18.60
C TRP A 35 3.32 -1.77 -18.42
N LEU A 36 4.08 -2.39 -19.33
CA LEU A 36 5.54 -2.47 -19.22
C LEU A 36 6.19 -1.10 -19.45
N GLN A 37 5.64 -0.31 -20.37
CA GLN A 37 6.08 1.06 -20.61
C GLN A 37 5.88 1.92 -19.34
N LEU A 38 4.71 1.84 -18.71
CA LEU A 38 4.42 2.58 -17.47
C LEU A 38 5.42 2.21 -16.35
N LEU A 39 5.76 0.93 -16.21
CA LEU A 39 6.75 0.48 -15.23
C LEU A 39 8.16 0.98 -15.55
N ASN A 40 8.59 0.92 -16.82
CA ASN A 40 9.89 1.43 -17.24
C ASN A 40 10.04 2.93 -16.94
N GLU A 41 9.02 3.72 -17.26
CA GLU A 41 8.98 5.15 -16.94
C GLU A 41 9.04 5.40 -15.42
N ARG A 42 8.33 4.59 -14.63
CA ARG A 42 8.33 4.70 -13.17
C ARG A 42 9.69 4.37 -12.55
N VAL A 43 10.36 3.31 -13.00
CA VAL A 43 11.69 2.94 -12.49
C VAL A 43 12.71 4.03 -12.85
N ALA A 44 12.66 4.55 -14.07
CA ALA A 44 13.50 5.68 -14.48
C ALA A 44 13.26 6.94 -13.63
N ASN A 45 12.01 7.22 -13.27
CA ASN A 45 11.65 8.31 -12.35
C ASN A 45 12.16 8.07 -10.92
N SER A 46 12.01 6.86 -10.39
CA SER A 46 12.40 6.52 -9.02
C SER A 46 13.89 6.72 -8.76
N HIS A 47 14.75 6.37 -9.73
CA HIS A 47 16.19 6.63 -9.65
C HIS A 47 16.50 8.14 -9.59
N ARG A 48 15.76 8.97 -10.32
CA ARG A 48 15.91 10.44 -10.26
C ARG A 48 15.47 11.01 -8.92
N GLU A 49 14.39 10.48 -8.35
CA GLU A 49 13.86 10.88 -7.04
C GLU A 49 14.83 10.56 -5.91
N LEU A 50 15.45 9.36 -5.91
CA LEU A 50 16.46 8.97 -4.91
C LEU A 50 17.76 9.78 -4.99
N ALA A 51 18.13 10.25 -6.18
CA ALA A 51 19.36 11.00 -6.40
C ALA A 51 19.28 12.47 -5.93
N ARG A 52 18.10 12.98 -5.59
CA ARG A 52 17.88 14.38 -5.22
C ARG A 52 17.29 14.44 -3.82
N SER A 53 17.84 15.31 -2.95
CA SER A 53 17.05 15.82 -1.82
C SER A 53 15.76 16.38 -2.40
N THR A 54 14.58 15.92 -1.97
CA THR A 54 13.32 16.18 -2.68
C THR A 54 12.65 17.43 -2.10
N PRO A 55 12.68 18.61 -2.76
CA PRO A 55 11.88 19.76 -2.31
C PRO A 55 10.39 19.43 -2.09
N ALA A 56 9.90 18.41 -2.78
CA ALA A 56 8.55 17.89 -2.62
C ALA A 56 8.24 17.42 -1.19
N ILE A 57 9.18 16.77 -0.48
CA ILE A 57 8.91 16.27 0.87
C ILE A 57 8.91 17.38 1.91
N ASP A 58 9.78 18.38 1.76
CA ASP A 58 9.80 19.55 2.64
C ASP A 58 8.50 20.35 2.48
N LYS A 59 8.05 20.56 1.23
CA LYS A 59 6.75 21.17 0.94
C LYS A 59 5.60 20.35 1.51
N TYR A 60 5.64 19.03 1.37
CA TYR A 60 4.63 18.14 1.96
C TYR A 60 4.59 18.28 3.48
N MET A 61 5.74 18.30 4.16
CA MET A 61 5.79 18.47 5.60
C MET A 61 5.41 19.88 6.08
N GLN A 62 5.73 20.92 5.31
CA GLN A 62 5.20 22.26 5.54
C GLN A 62 3.68 22.27 5.45
N TRP A 63 3.10 21.59 4.45
CA TRP A 63 1.66 21.41 4.34
C TRP A 63 1.11 20.61 5.54
N VAL A 64 1.69 19.46 5.91
CA VAL A 64 1.24 18.68 7.09
C VAL A 64 1.20 19.56 8.35
N ARG A 65 2.25 20.36 8.59
CA ARG A 65 2.34 21.27 9.74
C ARG A 65 1.31 22.40 9.69
N SER A 66 1.00 22.93 8.50
CA SER A 66 0.03 24.03 8.34
C SER A 66 -1.42 23.60 8.60
N ARG A 67 -1.70 22.29 8.62
CA ARG A 67 -3.04 21.73 8.82
C ARG A 67 -3.45 21.63 10.30
N GLY A 68 -2.57 22.03 11.21
CA GLY A 68 -2.85 22.15 12.65
C GLY A 68 -3.32 20.82 13.25
N ASN A 69 -4.43 20.85 13.99
CA ASN A 69 -4.92 19.69 14.73
C ASN A 69 -5.62 18.62 13.88
N ASN A 70 -5.83 18.86 12.57
CA ASN A 70 -6.51 17.92 11.67
C ASN A 70 -5.59 16.79 11.18
N ILE A 71 -4.27 16.98 11.23
CA ILE A 71 -3.27 15.98 10.84
C ILE A 71 -2.28 15.82 11.98
N LYS A 72 -1.93 14.58 12.30
CA LYS A 72 -0.87 14.25 13.26
C LYS A 72 0.26 13.53 12.53
N ALA A 73 1.48 13.96 12.80
CA ALA A 73 2.70 13.25 12.44
C ALA A 73 3.29 12.65 13.72
N GLY A 74 3.28 11.32 13.84
CA GLY A 74 3.84 10.61 14.98
C GLY A 74 5.17 9.98 14.61
N SER A 75 6.26 10.38 15.28
CA SER A 75 7.58 9.79 15.06
C SER A 75 7.87 8.63 16.01
N LYS A 76 8.57 7.62 15.50
CA LYS A 76 8.99 6.41 16.21
C LYS A 76 10.40 6.01 15.75
N SER A 77 11.32 5.84 16.70
CA SER A 77 12.69 5.43 16.40
C SER A 77 12.76 4.02 15.83
N ILE A 78 13.62 3.81 14.84
CA ILE A 78 13.97 2.50 14.31
C ILE A 78 15.14 1.95 15.16
N PRO A 79 15.03 0.75 15.74
CA PRO A 79 16.14 0.11 16.45
C PRO A 79 17.42 0.10 15.61
N SER A 80 18.54 0.51 16.22
CA SER A 80 19.81 0.70 15.51
C SER A 80 20.37 -0.59 14.89
N SER A 81 20.04 -1.75 15.46
CA SER A 81 20.38 -3.08 14.91
C SER A 81 19.70 -3.38 13.58
N ILE A 82 18.57 -2.76 13.28
CA ILE A 82 17.88 -2.90 12.00
C ILE A 82 18.62 -2.07 10.94
N LEU A 83 19.11 -0.89 11.32
CA LEU A 83 19.75 0.07 10.44
C LEU A 83 21.08 -0.46 9.84
N GLY A 84 21.48 0.13 8.71
CA GLY A 84 22.78 -0.14 8.09
C GLY A 84 23.93 0.51 8.89
N PRO A 85 25.17 -0.01 8.77
CA PRO A 85 26.32 0.50 9.53
C PRO A 85 26.62 1.99 9.30
N LYS A 86 26.22 2.55 8.15
CA LYS A 86 26.43 3.97 7.83
C LYS A 86 25.27 4.88 8.24
N ILE A 87 24.20 4.31 8.82
CA ILE A 87 23.02 5.02 9.31
C ILE A 87 23.07 5.06 10.83
N ILE A 88 23.37 6.22 11.40
CA ILE A 88 23.59 6.37 12.85
C ILE A 88 22.30 6.47 13.65
N ALA A 89 21.22 6.95 13.03
CA ALA A 89 19.90 6.99 13.64
C ALA A 89 18.82 6.98 12.54
N GLY A 90 17.67 6.41 12.85
CA GLY A 90 16.53 6.38 11.96
C GLY A 90 15.22 6.47 12.74
N GLU A 91 14.22 7.08 12.12
CA GLU A 91 12.86 7.11 12.63
C GLU A 91 11.86 6.98 11.46
N ILE A 92 10.71 6.37 11.75
CA ILE A 92 9.54 6.42 10.88
C ILE A 92 8.57 7.47 11.43
N ILE A 93 7.93 8.21 10.52
CA ILE A 93 6.97 9.25 10.86
C ILE A 93 5.64 8.91 10.20
N ASP A 94 4.70 8.37 10.98
CA ASP A 94 3.35 8.08 10.52
C ASP A 94 2.54 9.38 10.45
N VAL A 95 2.09 9.76 9.25
CA VAL A 95 1.26 10.93 8.98
C VAL A 95 -0.18 10.47 8.78
N ARG A 96 -1.10 10.95 9.62
CA ARG A 96 -2.50 10.51 9.61
C ARG A 96 -3.47 11.62 10.02
N ILE A 97 -4.73 11.44 9.69
CA ILE A 97 -5.79 12.31 10.21
C ILE A 97 -5.84 12.22 11.73
N SER A 98 -6.06 13.37 12.35
CA SER A 98 -6.28 13.51 13.78
C SER A 98 -7.70 14.04 14.00
N CYS A 99 -8.63 13.13 14.32
CA CYS A 99 -10.01 13.47 14.66
C CYS A 99 -10.54 12.57 15.77
N ARG A 100 -11.60 13.04 16.42
CA ARG A 100 -12.44 12.20 17.29
C ARG A 100 -13.60 11.70 16.43
N GLY A 101 -13.73 10.38 16.30
CA GLY A 101 -14.74 9.75 15.45
C GLY A 101 -14.26 9.43 14.03
N PRO A 102 -15.18 9.06 13.11
CA PRO A 102 -14.85 8.71 11.73
C PRO A 102 -14.17 9.86 10.99
N ASP A 103 -13.19 9.54 10.16
CA ASP A 103 -12.43 10.52 9.38
C ASP A 103 -13.16 10.96 8.10
N ASP A 104 -14.28 10.30 7.74
CA ASP A 104 -15.07 10.58 6.53
C ASP A 104 -15.49 12.05 6.45
N ALA A 105 -16.04 12.60 7.53
CA ALA A 105 -16.49 13.99 7.55
C ALA A 105 -15.37 15.02 7.29
N LEU A 106 -14.12 14.69 7.63
CA LEU A 106 -12.97 15.52 7.30
C LEU A 106 -12.59 15.41 5.83
N TYR A 107 -12.59 14.20 5.28
CA TYR A 107 -12.32 13.98 3.87
C TYR A 107 -13.41 14.58 2.98
N ASP A 108 -14.69 14.51 3.36
CA ASP A 108 -15.81 15.00 2.54
C ASP A 108 -15.75 16.53 2.32
N ARG A 109 -15.33 17.26 3.35
CA ARG A 109 -15.26 18.73 3.33
C ARG A 109 -13.94 19.30 2.82
N ASP A 110 -12.90 18.48 2.68
CA ASP A 110 -11.56 18.97 2.35
C ASP A 110 -10.91 18.23 1.18
N GLU A 111 -10.91 18.89 0.03
CA GLU A 111 -10.33 18.38 -1.21
C GLU A 111 -8.81 18.16 -1.10
N GLN A 112 -8.08 19.02 -0.39
CA GLN A 112 -6.64 18.85 -0.24
C GLN A 112 -6.30 17.59 0.57
N LEU A 113 -7.11 17.24 1.59
CA LEU A 113 -6.95 15.97 2.29
C LEU A 113 -7.15 14.80 1.33
N ARG A 114 -8.23 14.81 0.52
CA ARG A 114 -8.48 13.75 -0.48
C ARG A 114 -7.32 13.61 -1.47
N GLN A 115 -6.74 14.73 -1.90
CA GLN A 115 -5.66 14.73 -2.88
C GLN A 115 -4.28 14.37 -2.30
N ARG A 116 -3.98 14.73 -1.05
CA ARG A 116 -2.60 14.71 -0.51
C ARG A 116 -2.35 13.70 0.60
N LEU A 117 -3.38 13.30 1.36
CA LEU A 117 -3.21 12.42 2.53
C LEU A 117 -3.83 11.05 2.30
N PRO A 118 -3.01 10.01 2.04
CA PRO A 118 -3.52 8.65 1.94
C PRO A 118 -3.85 8.08 3.33
N ARG A 119 -4.67 7.03 3.36
CA ARG A 119 -4.91 6.24 4.57
C ARG A 119 -3.80 5.21 4.74
N GLY A 120 -2.65 5.68 5.21
CA GLY A 120 -1.41 4.92 5.31
C GLY A 120 -0.28 5.72 4.70
N CYS A 121 0.30 6.63 5.47
CA CYS A 121 1.42 7.47 5.04
C CYS A 121 2.53 7.39 6.07
N THR A 122 3.71 6.94 5.65
CA THR A 122 4.88 6.87 6.53
C THR A 122 6.06 7.50 5.81
N LEU A 123 6.68 8.47 6.47
CA LEU A 123 7.98 9.00 6.06
C LEU A 123 9.07 8.24 6.81
N ILE A 124 10.26 8.22 6.24
CA ILE A 124 11.47 7.76 6.90
C ILE A 124 12.45 8.90 7.01
N GLN A 125 13.00 9.11 8.20
CA GLN A 125 14.05 10.07 8.45
C GLN A 125 15.29 9.34 8.94
N CYS A 126 16.42 9.51 8.25
CA CYS A 126 17.67 8.85 8.57
C CYS A 126 18.81 9.86 8.70
N ARG A 127 19.63 9.70 9.73
CA ARG A 127 20.89 10.43 9.87
C ARG A 127 22.03 9.53 9.42
N LEU A 128 22.77 9.97 8.42
CA LEU A 128 23.95 9.28 7.91
C LEU A 128 25.20 9.76 8.63
N GLN A 129 26.21 8.90 8.74
CA GLN A 129 27.46 9.21 9.46
C GLN A 129 28.22 10.41 8.86
N ASP A 130 28.20 10.53 7.52
CA ASP A 130 28.96 11.52 6.77
C ASP A 130 28.12 12.76 6.35
N GLU A 131 26.90 12.90 6.87
CA GLU A 131 26.00 14.01 6.51
C GLU A 131 25.60 14.84 7.71
N ALA A 132 25.67 16.17 7.54
CA ALA A 132 25.31 17.12 8.60
C ALA A 132 23.80 17.17 8.86
N GLN A 133 22.98 16.94 7.84
CA GLN A 133 21.51 17.02 7.93
C GLN A 133 20.89 15.63 7.77
N PRO A 134 19.83 15.31 8.53
CA PRO A 134 19.08 14.08 8.32
C PRO A 134 18.38 14.12 6.96
N ARG A 135 18.36 12.98 6.28
CA ARG A 135 17.56 12.77 5.06
C ARG A 135 16.14 12.40 5.46
N LEU A 136 15.17 13.01 4.81
CA LEU A 136 13.75 12.68 4.94
C LEU A 136 13.24 12.20 3.58
N ASP A 137 12.54 11.07 3.54
CA ASP A 137 11.94 10.53 2.32
C ASP A 137 10.60 9.83 2.63
N PHE A 138 9.78 9.57 1.61
CA PHE A 138 8.60 8.72 1.73
C PHE A 138 9.02 7.26 1.86
N GLY A 139 8.65 6.65 2.98
CA GLY A 139 8.81 5.21 3.21
C GLY A 139 7.64 4.41 2.66
N LEU A 140 6.41 4.91 2.83
CA LEU A 140 5.17 4.23 2.44
C LEU A 140 4.07 5.25 2.11
N PHE A 141 3.34 5.01 1.03
CA PHE A 141 2.21 5.85 0.60
C PHE A 141 1.11 4.97 0.02
N ALA A 142 0.11 4.65 0.85
CA ALA A 142 -1.01 3.79 0.50
C ALA A 142 -2.06 4.52 -0.35
N LEU A 143 -3.24 3.91 -0.48
CA LEU A 143 -4.36 4.51 -1.20
C LEU A 143 -4.89 5.77 -0.52
N ARG A 144 -5.34 6.71 -1.35
CA ARG A 144 -6.19 7.82 -0.91
C ARG A 144 -7.52 7.28 -0.40
N LYS A 145 -8.18 8.06 0.46
CA LYS A 145 -9.56 7.75 0.85
C LYS A 145 -10.41 7.68 -0.41
N PHE A 146 -11.24 6.65 -0.48
CA PHE A 146 -12.39 6.54 -1.36
C PHE A 146 -13.63 6.27 -0.48
N SER A 147 -14.81 6.39 -1.04
CA SER A 147 -16.08 6.18 -0.32
C SER A 147 -16.94 5.15 -1.02
N GLY A 148 -17.75 4.43 -0.23
CA GLY A 148 -18.91 3.71 -0.73
C GLY A 148 -19.84 4.66 -1.47
N GLY A 149 -20.51 4.12 -2.48
CA GLY A 149 -21.55 4.81 -3.24
C GLY A 149 -22.67 3.83 -3.54
N LEU A 150 -23.35 4.00 -4.68
CA LEU A 150 -24.40 3.07 -5.13
C LEU A 150 -23.87 1.62 -5.10
N GLY A 151 -24.32 0.84 -4.13
CA GLY A 151 -23.82 -0.53 -3.92
C GLY A 151 -23.42 -0.83 -2.48
N ASP A 152 -23.08 0.20 -1.71
CA ASP A 152 -22.68 0.07 -0.30
C ASP A 152 -23.90 0.18 0.63
N ASP A 153 -23.90 -0.60 1.70
CA ASP A 153 -24.96 -0.66 2.72
C ASP A 153 -24.74 0.36 3.84
N ASP A 154 -23.53 0.97 3.92
CA ASP A 154 -23.17 2.00 4.89
C ASP A 154 -23.63 3.42 4.49
N ASP A 155 -24.36 3.58 3.38
CA ASP A 155 -24.75 4.89 2.85
C ASP A 155 -25.79 5.61 3.73
N ARG A 156 -25.42 6.82 4.16
CA ARG A 156 -26.30 7.77 4.84
C ARG A 156 -27.32 8.33 3.82
N GLU A 157 -28.60 8.32 4.17
CA GLU A 157 -29.72 8.75 3.30
C GLU A 157 -29.61 10.22 2.81
N ASP A 158 -28.72 11.02 3.40
CA ASP A 158 -28.75 12.49 3.27
C ASP A 158 -27.90 13.07 2.10
N ASP A 159 -26.96 12.32 1.49
CA ASP A 159 -26.22 12.76 0.27
C ASP A 159 -25.76 11.58 -0.61
N ASN A 160 -26.69 11.02 -1.39
CA ASN A 160 -26.46 9.90 -2.33
C ASN A 160 -25.40 10.16 -3.43
N GLN A 161 -24.77 11.34 -3.48
CA GLN A 161 -23.75 11.70 -4.46
C GLN A 161 -22.41 12.14 -3.84
N ALA A 162 -22.26 12.14 -2.52
CA ALA A 162 -21.01 12.53 -1.85
C ALA A 162 -19.79 11.72 -2.36
N TRP A 163 -19.99 10.44 -2.65
CA TRP A 163 -18.96 9.52 -3.15
C TRP A 163 -18.37 9.94 -4.51
N LEU A 164 -19.10 10.69 -5.34
CA LEU A 164 -18.60 11.19 -6.62
C LEU A 164 -17.42 12.16 -6.46
N ARG A 165 -17.29 12.81 -5.30
CA ARG A 165 -16.18 13.75 -4.99
C ARG A 165 -14.82 13.07 -4.84
N TYR A 166 -14.80 11.74 -4.78
CA TYR A 166 -13.59 10.93 -4.63
C TYR A 166 -13.02 10.48 -5.98
N PHE A 167 -13.75 10.69 -7.09
CA PHE A 167 -13.22 10.43 -8.43
C PHE A 167 -12.46 11.64 -8.96
N LEU A 168 -11.49 11.36 -9.83
CA LEU A 168 -10.79 12.39 -10.60
C LEU A 168 -11.67 12.96 -11.72
N GLU A 169 -12.57 12.13 -12.25
CA GLU A 169 -13.58 12.49 -13.25
C GLU A 169 -14.86 11.70 -13.01
N HIS A 170 -15.99 12.18 -13.52
CA HIS A 170 -17.27 11.51 -13.32
C HIS A 170 -17.26 10.08 -13.90
N PRO A 171 -17.66 9.01 -13.16
CA PRO A 171 -17.53 7.61 -13.61
C PRO A 171 -18.16 7.29 -14.98
N ARG A 172 -19.21 8.02 -15.37
CA ARG A 172 -19.85 7.91 -16.69
C ARG A 172 -18.93 8.27 -17.88
N THR A 173 -17.83 8.99 -17.67
CA THR A 173 -16.86 9.30 -18.73
C THR A 173 -15.83 8.20 -18.93
N ALA A 174 -15.76 7.21 -18.03
CA ALA A 174 -14.83 6.10 -18.14
C ALA A 174 -15.10 5.30 -19.42
N SER A 175 -14.07 4.83 -20.12
CA SER A 175 -14.22 3.88 -21.21
C SER A 175 -14.37 2.44 -20.71
N GLN A 176 -13.77 2.14 -19.56
CA GLN A 176 -13.75 0.82 -18.95
C GLN A 176 -13.85 0.95 -17.43
N ILE A 177 -14.46 -0.05 -16.82
CA ILE A 177 -14.66 -0.13 -15.37
C ILE A 177 -14.09 -1.46 -14.90
N ILE A 178 -13.16 -1.38 -13.95
CA ILE A 178 -12.54 -2.56 -13.34
C ILE A 178 -13.20 -2.74 -12.00
N CYS A 179 -13.96 -3.83 -11.86
CA CYS A 179 -14.67 -4.17 -10.64
C CYS A 179 -13.87 -5.21 -9.88
N THR A 180 -13.36 -4.86 -8.70
CA THR A 180 -12.66 -5.79 -7.81
C THR A 180 -13.57 -6.24 -6.69
N LYS A 181 -13.48 -7.50 -6.26
CA LYS A 181 -14.20 -7.95 -5.06
C LYS A 181 -13.69 -7.21 -3.82
N LYS A 182 -14.59 -6.67 -3.00
CA LYS A 182 -14.27 -6.11 -1.69
C LYS A 182 -13.95 -7.24 -0.72
N VAL A 183 -12.68 -7.37 -0.37
CA VAL A 183 -12.21 -8.32 0.64
C VAL A 183 -12.51 -7.73 2.02
N ASN A 184 -13.12 -8.52 2.90
CA ASN A 184 -13.58 -8.08 4.21
C ASN A 184 -12.56 -8.42 5.31
N GLY A 185 -11.60 -7.53 5.56
CA GLY A 185 -10.59 -7.70 6.59
C GLY A 185 -10.06 -6.38 7.12
N GLU A 186 -8.75 -6.31 7.36
CA GLU A 186 -8.09 -5.09 7.81
C GLU A 186 -7.11 -4.58 6.76
N ALA A 187 -7.02 -3.26 6.60
CA ALA A 187 -6.08 -2.65 5.67
C ALA A 187 -4.63 -2.89 6.12
N CYS A 188 -3.84 -3.47 5.24
CA CYS A 188 -2.43 -3.81 5.45
C CYS A 188 -1.57 -3.27 4.30
N HIS A 189 -0.42 -2.69 4.63
CA HIS A 189 0.47 -2.08 3.64
C HIS A 189 1.86 -2.67 3.71
N LEU A 190 2.52 -2.77 2.55
CA LEU A 190 3.92 -3.14 2.44
C LEU A 190 4.60 -2.24 1.41
N SER A 191 5.70 -1.62 1.80
CA SER A 191 6.68 -1.07 0.89
C SER A 191 8.05 -1.69 1.18
N CYS A 192 8.90 -1.68 0.17
CA CYS A 192 10.31 -2.02 0.30
C CYS A 192 11.10 -0.80 -0.13
N ILE A 193 12.05 -0.36 0.69
CA ILE A 193 12.90 0.78 0.38
C ILE A 193 14.37 0.38 0.43
N SER A 194 15.17 1.08 -0.34
CA SER A 194 16.62 0.99 -0.31
C SER A 194 17.18 2.32 0.17
N LEU A 195 17.89 2.32 1.29
CA LEU A 195 18.48 3.53 1.85
C LEU A 195 19.95 3.66 1.42
N PRO A 196 20.34 4.75 0.74
CA PRO A 196 21.74 5.07 0.58
C PRO A 196 22.40 5.34 1.94
N PRO A 197 23.73 5.15 2.08
CA PRO A 197 24.66 4.68 1.04
C PRO A 197 24.75 3.15 0.91
N ASP A 198 24.15 2.39 1.83
CA ASP A 198 24.33 0.92 1.88
C ASP A 198 23.49 0.17 0.84
N ASN A 199 22.51 0.84 0.23
CA ASN A 199 21.53 0.27 -0.71
C ASN A 199 20.86 -1.01 -0.17
N ARG A 200 20.80 -1.13 1.16
CA ARG A 200 20.23 -2.27 1.85
C ARG A 200 18.71 -2.17 1.76
N LEU A 201 18.05 -3.28 1.44
CA LEU A 201 16.59 -3.35 1.43
C LEU A 201 16.05 -3.42 2.87
N PHE A 202 15.01 -2.62 3.11
CA PHE A 202 14.22 -2.54 4.33
C PHE A 202 12.75 -2.66 4.00
N LEU A 203 11.98 -3.36 4.83
CA LEU A 203 10.53 -3.41 4.72
C LEU A 203 9.94 -2.35 5.63
N ILE A 204 8.97 -1.59 5.11
CA ILE A 204 8.07 -0.78 5.92
C ILE A 204 6.68 -1.36 5.71
N ALA A 205 6.06 -1.83 6.79
CA ALA A 205 4.74 -2.45 6.72
C ALA A 205 3.92 -2.22 7.98
N GLY A 206 2.61 -2.42 7.88
CA GLY A 206 1.72 -2.32 9.02
C GLY A 206 0.27 -2.07 8.64
N SER A 207 -0.46 -1.49 9.58
CA SER A 207 -1.88 -1.14 9.46
C SER A 207 -2.07 0.26 8.87
N LYS A 208 -3.32 0.72 8.71
CA LYS A 208 -3.60 2.09 8.22
C LYS A 208 -2.90 3.23 8.97
N ASN A 209 -2.60 3.04 10.26
CA ASN A 209 -2.23 4.11 11.19
C ASN A 209 -0.88 3.92 11.87
N VAL A 210 -0.31 2.72 11.79
CA VAL A 210 0.91 2.33 12.51
C VAL A 210 1.68 1.36 11.64
N HIS A 211 2.92 1.73 11.34
CA HIS A 211 3.85 0.92 10.56
C HIS A 211 5.12 0.62 11.37
N LEU A 212 5.91 -0.34 10.87
CA LEU A 212 7.19 -0.77 11.42
C LEU A 212 8.22 -0.84 10.29
N CYS A 213 9.48 -0.57 10.62
CA CYS A 213 10.63 -0.85 9.76
C CYS A 213 11.33 -2.14 10.23
N PHE A 214 11.50 -3.13 9.36
CA PHE A 214 12.06 -4.44 9.72
C PHE A 214 12.63 -5.20 8.51
N ARG A 215 13.33 -6.30 8.78
CA ARG A 215 13.77 -7.28 7.76
C ARG A 215 13.54 -8.73 8.18
N SER A 216 13.28 -8.98 9.47
CA SER A 216 13.20 -10.30 10.08
C SER A 216 12.20 -10.32 11.23
N HIS A 217 11.81 -11.52 11.68
CA HIS A 217 10.96 -11.67 12.87
C HIS A 217 11.62 -11.09 14.13
N SER A 218 12.95 -11.21 14.26
CA SER A 218 13.70 -10.62 15.37
C SER A 218 13.62 -9.10 15.39
N ASP A 219 13.61 -8.46 14.22
CA ASP A 219 13.48 -6.99 14.12
C ASP A 219 12.09 -6.54 14.60
N ILE A 220 11.03 -7.28 14.23
CA ILE A 220 9.65 -6.99 14.68
C ILE A 220 9.56 -7.11 16.21
N ALA A 221 10.19 -8.13 16.80
CA ALA A 221 10.18 -8.34 18.25
C ALA A 221 10.80 -7.18 19.05
N MET A 222 11.70 -6.39 18.45
CA MET A 222 12.31 -5.22 19.10
C MET A 222 11.30 -4.11 19.41
N TYR A 223 10.12 -4.12 18.75
CA TYR A 223 9.03 -3.18 19.03
C TYR A 223 8.04 -3.71 20.09
N GLY A 224 8.19 -4.97 20.54
CA GLY A 224 7.18 -5.71 21.33
C GLY A 224 6.91 -5.19 22.74
N ASN A 225 7.70 -4.25 23.25
CA ASN A 225 7.47 -3.62 24.56
C ASN A 225 6.40 -2.52 24.53
N ASP A 226 5.94 -2.12 23.34
CA ASP A 226 4.95 -1.07 23.18
C ASP A 226 3.66 -1.67 22.57
N SER A 227 2.62 -1.72 23.40
CA SER A 227 1.32 -2.29 23.04
C SER A 227 0.66 -1.60 21.83
N THR A 228 1.08 -0.38 21.47
CA THR A 228 0.59 0.31 20.28
C THR A 228 0.95 -0.41 18.97
N TYR A 229 1.91 -1.35 19.01
CA TYR A 229 2.33 -2.12 17.83
C TYR A 229 1.69 -3.51 17.72
N ASN A 230 0.97 -4.01 18.73
CA ASN A 230 0.53 -5.41 18.75
C ASN A 230 -0.16 -5.86 17.45
N TYR A 231 -1.07 -5.04 16.92
CA TYR A 231 -1.72 -5.31 15.63
C TYR A 231 -0.75 -5.21 14.45
N ALA A 232 0.02 -4.12 14.35
CA ALA A 232 0.96 -3.91 13.26
C ALA A 232 2.04 -5.01 13.20
N SER A 233 2.54 -5.47 14.35
CA SER A 233 3.49 -6.58 14.46
C SER A 233 2.91 -7.88 13.92
N SER A 234 1.65 -8.19 14.22
CA SER A 234 0.96 -9.38 13.67
C SER A 234 0.88 -9.31 12.13
N PHE A 235 0.66 -8.13 11.56
CA PHE A 235 0.59 -7.95 10.12
C PHE A 235 1.97 -8.13 9.50
N CYS A 236 3.01 -7.55 10.12
CA CYS A 236 4.40 -7.67 9.68
C CYS A 236 4.89 -9.13 9.73
N HIS A 237 4.52 -9.90 10.76
CA HIS A 237 4.80 -11.33 10.82
C HIS A 237 4.11 -12.11 9.69
N THR A 238 2.83 -11.82 9.44
CA THR A 238 2.09 -12.46 8.33
C THR A 238 2.75 -12.16 6.98
N ILE A 239 3.18 -10.91 6.75
CA ILE A 239 3.92 -10.52 5.55
C ILE A 239 5.22 -11.32 5.41
N LEU A 240 6.05 -11.40 6.47
CA LEU A 240 7.31 -12.16 6.40
C LEU A 240 7.07 -13.63 6.10
N ASP A 241 6.11 -14.26 6.78
CA ASP A 241 5.78 -15.66 6.55
C ASP A 241 5.27 -15.88 5.12
N THR A 242 4.42 -14.99 4.58
CA THR A 242 3.97 -15.04 3.19
C THR A 242 5.13 -14.90 2.22
N LEU A 243 6.02 -13.92 2.41
CA LEU A 243 7.19 -13.73 1.55
C LEU A 243 8.13 -14.94 1.62
N SER A 244 8.38 -15.49 2.82
CA SER A 244 9.26 -16.65 3.03
C SER A 244 8.71 -17.93 2.42
N ALA A 245 7.38 -18.06 2.30
CA ALA A 245 6.75 -19.18 1.61
C ALA A 245 6.94 -19.13 0.07
N MET A 246 7.42 -18.01 -0.48
CA MET A 246 7.69 -17.81 -1.90
C MET A 246 9.09 -17.22 -2.12
N PRO A 247 10.19 -17.87 -1.70
CA PRO A 247 11.50 -17.21 -1.56
C PRO A 247 11.99 -16.48 -2.81
N ASP A 248 11.90 -17.10 -3.99
CA ASP A 248 12.36 -16.51 -5.25
C ASP A 248 11.44 -15.37 -5.75
N GLN A 249 10.13 -15.52 -5.61
CA GLN A 249 9.13 -14.53 -6.01
C GLN A 249 9.03 -13.40 -5.00
N GLY A 250 9.17 -13.70 -3.71
CA GLY A 250 9.27 -12.76 -2.61
C GLY A 250 10.46 -11.84 -2.80
N SER A 251 11.65 -12.38 -3.12
CA SER A 251 12.82 -11.54 -3.44
C SER A 251 12.58 -10.64 -4.66
N LYS A 252 11.95 -11.16 -5.72
CA LYS A 252 11.56 -10.35 -6.90
C LYS A 252 10.55 -9.26 -6.54
N LEU A 253 9.55 -9.56 -5.71
CA LEU A 253 8.55 -8.61 -5.23
C LEU A 253 9.21 -7.50 -4.40
N LEU A 254 10.11 -7.83 -3.48
CA LEU A 254 10.82 -6.83 -2.67
C LEU A 254 11.66 -5.89 -3.54
N ASN A 255 12.35 -6.43 -4.54
CA ASN A 255 13.09 -5.61 -5.49
C ASN A 255 12.17 -4.79 -6.40
N PHE A 256 11.06 -5.36 -6.86
CA PHE A 256 10.03 -4.65 -7.63
C PHE A 256 9.51 -3.44 -6.86
N LEU A 257 9.13 -3.61 -5.59
CA LEU A 257 8.66 -2.52 -4.72
C LEU A 257 9.75 -1.47 -4.50
N SER A 258 11.01 -1.88 -4.28
CA SER A 258 12.11 -0.94 -4.10
C SER A 258 12.45 -0.14 -5.35
N LEU A 259 12.41 -0.75 -6.54
CA LEU A 259 12.76 -0.08 -7.80
C LEU A 259 11.64 0.84 -8.29
N THR A 260 10.38 0.43 -8.09
CA THR A 260 9.21 1.23 -8.49
C THR A 260 8.82 2.27 -7.45
N ARG A 261 9.27 2.10 -6.19
CA ARG A 261 8.81 2.83 -5.00
C ARG A 261 7.31 2.73 -4.77
N TYR A 262 6.71 1.63 -5.20
CA TYR A 262 5.31 1.36 -4.94
C TYR A 262 5.08 0.85 -3.51
N THR A 263 3.88 1.12 -3.02
CA THR A 263 3.33 0.47 -1.83
C THR A 263 2.33 -0.58 -2.30
N ALA A 264 2.55 -1.84 -1.96
CA ALA A 264 1.56 -2.89 -2.12
C ALA A 264 0.49 -2.74 -1.02
N VAL A 265 -0.77 -2.70 -1.43
CA VAL A 265 -1.92 -2.55 -0.56
C VAL A 265 -2.67 -3.87 -0.52
N PHE A 266 -2.91 -4.35 0.70
CA PHE A 266 -3.53 -5.63 0.99
C PHE A 266 -4.72 -5.43 1.91
N GLU A 267 -5.65 -6.38 1.84
CA GLU A 267 -6.49 -6.72 2.96
C GLU A 267 -5.88 -7.91 3.70
N ILE A 268 -5.74 -7.83 5.01
CA ILE A 268 -5.39 -8.99 5.84
C ILE A 268 -6.67 -9.59 6.44
N LEU A 269 -6.95 -10.83 6.06
CA LEU A 269 -7.99 -11.65 6.65
C LEU A 269 -7.42 -12.29 7.90
N ASN A 270 -8.09 -12.18 9.05
CA ASN A 270 -7.63 -12.80 10.29
C ASN A 270 -8.81 -13.43 11.03
N TYR A 271 -8.73 -14.73 11.29
CA TYR A 271 -9.79 -15.47 11.96
C TYR A 271 -10.13 -14.91 13.36
N SER A 272 -9.14 -14.44 14.10
CA SER A 272 -9.33 -13.90 15.46
C SER A 272 -9.95 -12.51 15.47
N HIS A 273 -9.87 -11.81 14.34
CA HIS A 273 -10.41 -10.46 14.11
C HIS A 273 -11.35 -10.47 12.90
N GLN A 274 -12.16 -11.52 12.80
CA GLN A 274 -13.11 -11.66 11.72
C GLN A 274 -14.15 -10.53 11.81
N HIS A 275 -14.42 -9.90 10.67
CA HIS A 275 -15.51 -8.93 10.53
C HIS A 275 -16.81 -9.68 10.24
N VAL A 276 -17.35 -9.58 9.02
CA VAL A 276 -18.66 -10.12 8.63
C VAL A 276 -18.52 -11.46 7.92
N VAL A 277 -17.52 -11.62 7.05
CA VAL A 277 -17.34 -12.84 6.25
C VAL A 277 -16.75 -13.97 7.09
N ASN A 278 -17.25 -15.20 6.91
CA ASN A 278 -16.76 -16.38 7.63
C ASN A 278 -15.33 -16.77 7.18
N LEU A 279 -14.39 -16.75 8.12
CA LEU A 279 -12.98 -17.09 7.91
C LEU A 279 -12.57 -18.43 8.56
N SER A 280 -13.52 -19.32 8.83
CA SER A 280 -13.26 -20.58 9.55
C SER A 280 -12.22 -21.49 8.90
N TYR A 281 -12.00 -21.34 7.59
CA TYR A 281 -10.94 -22.05 6.86
C TYR A 281 -9.54 -21.65 7.35
N LEU A 282 -9.34 -20.43 7.85
CA LEU A 282 -8.07 -19.95 8.41
C LEU A 282 -7.81 -20.45 9.83
N LYS A 283 -8.76 -21.12 10.49
CA LYS A 283 -8.64 -21.48 11.91
C LYS A 283 -7.39 -22.31 12.21
N ASN A 284 -6.98 -23.15 11.26
CA ASN A 284 -5.85 -24.08 11.40
C ASN A 284 -4.56 -23.59 10.71
N GLU A 285 -4.57 -22.39 10.13
CA GLU A 285 -3.39 -21.80 9.50
C GLU A 285 -2.40 -21.28 10.57
N LYS A 286 -1.09 -21.29 10.27
CA LYS A 286 -0.01 -20.94 11.22
C LYS A 286 -0.25 -19.59 11.92
N ASN A 287 -0.62 -18.57 11.15
CA ASN A 287 -0.93 -17.21 11.66
C ASN A 287 -2.42 -16.91 11.72
N ARG A 288 -3.26 -17.91 11.37
CA ARG A 288 -4.72 -17.77 11.24
C ARG A 288 -5.11 -16.56 10.40
N SER A 289 -4.24 -16.20 9.45
CA SER A 289 -4.31 -14.98 8.66
C SER A 289 -3.88 -15.24 7.23
N GLU A 290 -4.45 -14.48 6.31
CA GLU A 290 -4.14 -14.50 4.88
C GLU A 290 -4.05 -13.07 4.35
N LEU A 291 -3.07 -12.80 3.48
CA LEU A 291 -2.96 -11.53 2.76
C LEU A 291 -3.65 -11.64 1.41
N LYS A 292 -4.52 -10.68 1.10
CA LYS A 292 -5.13 -10.51 -0.21
C LYS A 292 -4.69 -9.18 -0.81
N PHE A 293 -3.87 -9.24 -1.85
CA PHE A 293 -3.43 -8.06 -2.58
C PHE A 293 -4.60 -7.39 -3.30
N ILE A 294 -4.68 -6.07 -3.20
CA ILE A 294 -5.72 -5.24 -3.83
C ILE A 294 -5.11 -4.48 -5.02
N THR A 295 -4.07 -3.69 -4.77
CA THR A 295 -3.46 -2.82 -5.78
C THR A 295 -2.11 -2.27 -5.32
N PHE A 296 -1.42 -1.57 -6.21
CA PHE A 296 -0.26 -0.75 -5.88
C PHE A 296 -0.66 0.73 -5.75
N ALA A 297 -0.07 1.41 -4.78
CA ALA A 297 -0.16 2.85 -4.58
C ALA A 297 1.22 3.49 -4.76
N GLN A 298 1.24 4.79 -5.09
CA GLN A 298 2.48 5.53 -5.32
C GLN A 298 2.43 6.92 -4.71
N VAL A 299 3.60 7.42 -4.34
CA VAL A 299 3.81 8.82 -3.99
C VAL A 299 3.60 9.69 -5.23
N PRO A 300 2.87 10.81 -5.14
CA PRO A 300 2.78 11.78 -6.22
C PRO A 300 4.15 12.34 -6.58
N HIS A 301 4.42 12.49 -7.87
CA HIS A 301 5.64 13.16 -8.34
C HIS A 301 5.73 14.61 -7.87
N ASP A 302 4.59 15.28 -7.78
CA ASP A 302 4.46 16.67 -7.35
C ASP A 302 3.17 16.86 -6.57
N PHE A 303 3.27 17.34 -5.33
CA PHE A 303 2.13 17.62 -4.46
C PHE A 303 1.45 18.97 -4.78
N GLU A 304 2.04 19.78 -5.64
CA GLU A 304 1.46 21.04 -6.11
C GLU A 304 0.57 20.84 -7.34
N GLN A 305 0.75 19.74 -8.08
CA GLN A 305 -0.07 19.39 -9.23
C GLN A 305 -1.34 18.63 -8.84
N ALA A 306 -2.37 18.75 -9.69
CA ALA A 306 -3.58 17.96 -9.54
C ALA A 306 -3.27 16.46 -9.65
N VAL A 307 -3.95 15.66 -8.83
CA VAL A 307 -3.81 14.21 -8.85
C VAL A 307 -4.37 13.67 -10.16
N THR A 308 -3.55 12.93 -10.91
CA THR A 308 -3.96 12.31 -12.19
C THR A 308 -4.24 10.81 -12.07
N ASN A 309 -3.91 10.21 -10.92
CA ASN A 309 -4.14 8.80 -10.66
C ASN A 309 -4.38 8.53 -9.17
N LEU A 310 -5.29 7.59 -8.86
CA LEU A 310 -5.59 7.17 -7.48
C LEU A 310 -4.85 5.89 -7.08
N CYS A 311 -4.54 5.03 -8.05
CA CYS A 311 -3.67 3.86 -7.93
C CYS A 311 -2.39 4.08 -8.76
N ALA A 312 -1.32 3.38 -8.43
CA ALA A 312 -0.07 3.46 -9.19
C ALA A 312 -0.19 2.91 -10.61
N LEU A 313 -1.05 1.90 -10.77
CA LEU A 313 -1.40 1.27 -12.03
C LEU A 313 -2.92 1.07 -12.08
N PRO A 314 -3.52 0.90 -13.27
CA PRO A 314 -4.83 0.28 -13.40
C PRO A 314 -4.90 -1.00 -12.54
N PRO A 315 -5.97 -1.21 -11.74
CA PRO A 315 -6.05 -2.34 -10.81
C PRO A 315 -5.85 -3.71 -11.47
N ASP A 316 -6.36 -3.92 -12.68
CA ASP A 316 -6.18 -5.15 -13.45
C ASP A 316 -4.69 -5.45 -13.72
N TYR A 317 -3.92 -4.43 -14.11
CA TYR A 317 -2.47 -4.58 -14.30
C TYR A 317 -1.77 -4.90 -12.98
N GLY A 318 -2.11 -4.17 -11.91
CA GLY A 318 -1.54 -4.40 -10.59
C GLY A 318 -1.79 -5.82 -10.09
N ILE A 319 -3.02 -6.32 -10.27
CA ILE A 319 -3.41 -7.68 -9.87
C ILE A 319 -2.65 -8.73 -10.68
N GLU A 320 -2.55 -8.60 -12.01
CA GLU A 320 -1.81 -9.57 -12.83
C GLU A 320 -0.31 -9.57 -12.53
N ILE A 321 0.29 -8.41 -12.27
CA ILE A 321 1.68 -8.32 -11.78
C ILE A 321 1.82 -9.07 -10.45
N ALA A 322 0.93 -8.81 -9.49
CA ALA A 322 0.95 -9.45 -8.18
C ALA A 322 0.78 -10.98 -8.27
N ARG A 323 -0.12 -11.46 -9.14
CA ARG A 323 -0.31 -12.90 -9.43
C ARG A 323 0.96 -13.53 -10.01
N SER A 324 1.62 -12.86 -10.96
CA SER A 324 2.90 -13.35 -11.53
C SER A 324 4.03 -13.44 -10.48
N LEU A 325 3.93 -12.63 -9.41
CA LEU A 325 4.80 -12.65 -8.25
C LEU A 325 4.26 -13.53 -7.10
N HIS A 326 3.28 -14.40 -7.39
CA HIS A 326 2.67 -15.39 -6.50
C HIS A 326 1.95 -14.80 -5.27
N LEU A 327 1.58 -13.52 -5.31
CA LEU A 327 0.69 -12.97 -4.30
C LEU A 327 -0.74 -13.50 -4.51
N SER A 328 -1.40 -13.85 -3.40
CA SER A 328 -2.84 -14.06 -3.37
C SER A 328 -3.52 -12.70 -3.60
N THR A 329 -4.41 -12.58 -4.58
CA THR A 329 -5.04 -11.31 -4.96
C THR A 329 -6.54 -11.36 -4.77
N THR A 330 -7.18 -10.18 -4.76
CA THR A 330 -8.61 -10.09 -5.08
C THR A 330 -8.86 -10.47 -6.54
N ASP A 331 -10.07 -10.91 -6.83
CA ASP A 331 -10.55 -11.14 -8.20
C ASP A 331 -11.10 -9.85 -8.78
N TYR A 332 -11.11 -9.77 -10.11
CA TYR A 332 -11.64 -8.63 -10.82
C TYR A 332 -12.35 -9.01 -12.11
N ASP A 333 -13.34 -8.20 -12.46
CA ASP A 333 -14.03 -8.20 -13.75
C ASP A 333 -13.77 -6.88 -14.48
N ILE A 334 -13.79 -6.92 -15.81
CA ILE A 334 -13.74 -5.73 -16.65
C ILE A 334 -15.08 -5.56 -17.34
N ILE A 335 -15.66 -4.38 -17.21
CA ILE A 335 -16.93 -4.02 -17.81
C ILE A 335 -16.70 -2.87 -18.78
N GLU A 336 -17.17 -3.01 -20.01
CA GLU A 336 -17.21 -1.90 -20.95
C GLU A 336 -18.29 -0.91 -20.52
N ASN A 337 -17.94 0.37 -20.42
CA ASN A 337 -18.89 1.37 -19.94
C ASN A 337 -19.90 1.72 -21.03
N GLN A 338 -21.00 0.98 -21.07
CA GLN A 338 -22.24 1.45 -21.68
C GLN A 338 -23.00 2.20 -20.59
N SER A 339 -23.18 3.52 -20.74
CA SER A 339 -23.57 4.45 -19.67
C SER A 339 -24.88 4.12 -18.92
N HIS A 340 -25.73 3.23 -19.44
CA HIS A 340 -26.92 2.70 -18.75
C HIS A 340 -26.66 1.46 -17.88
N PHE A 341 -25.58 0.72 -18.14
CA PHE A 341 -25.29 -0.55 -17.49
C PHE A 341 -24.65 -0.38 -16.11
N LEU A 342 -23.86 0.68 -15.89
CA LEU A 342 -23.12 0.88 -14.65
C LEU A 342 -24.03 0.93 -13.41
N ASN A 343 -25.09 1.75 -13.44
CA ASN A 343 -25.99 1.88 -12.29
C ASN A 343 -26.72 0.57 -12.00
N ALA A 344 -27.15 -0.15 -13.04
CA ALA A 344 -27.81 -1.44 -12.90
C ALA A 344 -26.85 -2.49 -12.33
N TYR A 345 -25.60 -2.52 -12.82
CA TYR A 345 -24.56 -3.41 -12.31
C TYR A 345 -24.25 -3.13 -10.84
N LEU A 346 -23.98 -1.87 -10.47
CA LEU A 346 -23.71 -1.46 -9.09
C LEU A 346 -24.89 -1.78 -8.15
N THR A 347 -26.12 -1.54 -8.61
CA THR A 347 -27.33 -1.90 -7.84
C THR A 347 -27.47 -3.42 -7.68
N SER A 348 -27.06 -4.21 -8.68
CA SER A 348 -27.09 -5.67 -8.59
C SER A 348 -26.16 -6.22 -7.52
N ILE A 349 -25.06 -5.52 -7.20
CA ILE A 349 -24.09 -5.94 -6.17
C ILE A 349 -24.76 -5.94 -4.79
N LYS A 350 -25.63 -4.97 -4.48
CA LYS A 350 -26.38 -4.89 -3.20
C LYS A 350 -27.15 -6.17 -2.86
N TYR A 351 -27.58 -6.90 -3.88
CA TYR A 351 -28.41 -8.08 -3.71
C TYR A 351 -27.62 -9.38 -3.80
N ARG A 352 -26.29 -9.32 -3.94
CA ARG A 352 -25.44 -10.52 -3.92
C ARG A 352 -25.22 -10.95 -2.48
N HIS A 353 -25.38 -12.24 -2.21
CA HIS A 353 -25.06 -12.83 -0.93
C HIS A 353 -23.58 -13.24 -0.88
N GLU A 354 -22.99 -13.29 0.33
CA GLU A 354 -21.61 -13.75 0.58
C GLU A 354 -20.49 -12.87 -0.01
N CYS A 355 -20.81 -11.65 -0.46
CA CYS A 355 -19.83 -10.60 -0.74
C CYS A 355 -20.19 -9.34 0.02
N GLU A 356 -19.18 -8.62 0.49
CA GLU A 356 -19.38 -7.30 1.10
C GLU A 356 -19.57 -6.19 0.04
N GLY A 357 -19.04 -6.41 -1.17
CA GLY A 357 -19.10 -5.47 -2.28
C GLY A 357 -18.26 -5.90 -3.47
#